data_AF-C0JWQ8-F1
#
_entry.id   AF-C0JWQ8-F1
#
_cell.length_a   1.000
_cell.length_b   1.000
_cell.length_c   1.000
_cell.angle_alpha   90.00
_cell.angle_beta   90.00
_cell.angle_gamma   90.00
#
_symmetry.space_group_name_H-M   'P 1'
#
loop_
_entity.id
_entity.type
_entity.pdbx_description
1 polymer ?
#
loop_
_entity_poly.entity_id
_entity_poly.type
_entity_poly.pdbx_seq_one_letter_code
_entity_poly.pdbx_strand_id
1 'polypeptide(L)' 'MKQTQIDYKDVAYLRRFITEQGKILSRRFTGLKAKQQRELTKAVKQARILGLLGFGPSTKTR' A
#
# COMPACT_ATOMS: atom_id res chain seq x y z
N MET A 1 20.34 -4.86 -7.85
CA MET A 1 19.06 -5.38 -7.33
C MET A 1 17.97 -5.02 -8.32
N LYS A 2 17.32 -6.01 -8.94
CA LYS A 2 16.24 -5.78 -9.92
C LYS A 2 15.13 -4.99 -9.22
N GLN A 3 14.80 -3.84 -9.80
CA GLN A 3 13.71 -3.00 -9.31
C GLN A 3 12.41 -3.67 -9.79
N THR A 4 11.92 -4.62 -9.00
CA THR A 4 10.61 -5.23 -9.20
C THR A 4 9.59 -4.09 -9.24
N GLN A 5 8.90 -3.93 -10.37
CA GLN A 5 7.88 -2.91 -10.53
C GLN A 5 6.80 -3.12 -9.46
N ILE A 6 6.36 -2.03 -8.84
CA ILE A 6 5.33 -2.10 -7.79
C ILE A 6 3.97 -2.09 -8.49
N ASP A 7 3.34 -3.25 -8.57
CA ASP A 7 2.02 -3.41 -9.17
C ASP A 7 0.90 -3.36 -8.13
N TYR A 8 -0.25 -2.82 -8.55
CA TYR A 8 -1.46 -2.76 -7.70
C TYR A 8 -2.07 -4.16 -7.44
N LYS A 9 -1.70 -5.15 -8.26
CA LYS A 9 -2.18 -6.54 -8.20
C LYS A 9 -1.56 -7.31 -7.03
N ASP A 10 -0.36 -6.92 -6.59
CA ASP A 10 0.36 -7.59 -5.51
C ASP A 10 -0.13 -7.10 -4.14
N VAL A 11 -1.38 -7.44 -3.82
CA VAL A 11 -2.05 -7.02 -2.57
C VAL A 11 -1.24 -7.41 -1.34
N ALA A 12 -0.63 -8.61 -1.33
CA ALA A 12 0.20 -9.09 -0.23
C ALA A 12 1.45 -8.22 0.00
N TYR A 13 2.04 -7.69 -1.07
CA TYR A 13 3.18 -6.77 -0.98
C TYR A 13 2.72 -5.40 -0.47
N LEU A 14 1.67 -4.84 -1.08
CA LEU A 14 1.13 -3.53 -0.72
C LEU A 14 0.62 -3.48 0.72
N ARG A 15 0.09 -4.60 1.23
CA ARG A 15 -0.42 -4.73 2.60
C ARG A 15 0.67 -4.51 3.66
N ARG A 16 1.95 -4.74 3.34
CA ARG A 16 3.09 -4.46 4.23
C ARG A 16 3.36 -2.96 4.41
N PHE A 17 2.88 -2.14 3.48
CA PHE A 17 3.11 -0.70 3.46
C PHE A 17 1.89 0.12 3.88
N ILE A 18 0.90 -0.54 4.47
CA ILE A 18 -0.27 0.10 5.06
C ILE A 18 -0.39 -0.28 6.53
N THR A 19 -0.97 0.61 7.32
CA THR A 19 -1.33 0.32 8.71
C THR A 19 -2.55 -0.59 8.76
N GLU A 20 -2.83 -1.16 9.93
CA GLU A 20 -4.08 -1.90 10.18
C GLU A 20 -5.34 -1.06 9.93
N GLN A 21 -5.23 0.25 10.13
CA GLN A 21 -6.28 1.23 9.83
C GLN A 21 -6.42 1.52 8.32
N GLY A 22 -5.64 0.88 7.46
CA GLY A 22 -5.64 1.15 6.02
C GLY A 22 -5.02 2.49 5.65
N LYS A 23 -4.13 3.10 6.46
CA LYS A 23 -3.37 4.31 6.09
C LYS A 23 -2.05 3.92 5.43
N ILE A 24 -1.58 4.69 4.44
CA ILE A 24 -0.29 4.41 3.79
C ILE A 24 0.85 4.84 4.73
N LEU A 25 1.83 3.97 4.93
CA LEU A 25 3.02 4.29 5.72
C LEU A 25 3.86 5.37 5.03
N SER A 26 4.39 6.30 5.81
CA SER A 26 5.24 7.36 5.29
C SER A 26 6.61 6.81 4.86
N ARG A 27 7.28 7.52 3.95
CA ARG A 27 8.60 7.10 3.42
C ARG A 27 9.61 6.78 4.52
N ARG A 28 9.58 7.51 5.64
CA ARG A 28 10.47 7.33 6.79
C ARG A 28 10.36 5.93 7.41
N PHE A 29 9.16 5.36 7.45
CA PHE A 29 8.93 4.02 7.98
C PHE A 29 9.20 2.92 6.94
N THR A 30 8.88 3.20 5.68
CA THR A 30 9.05 2.20 4.60
C THR A 30 10.52 2.01 4.15
N GLY A 31 11.40 2.98 4.40
CA GLY A 31 12.79 2.96 3.92
C GLY A 31 12.96 3.09 2.40
N LEU A 32 11.87 3.35 1.65
CA LEU A 32 11.89 3.38 0.19
C LEU A 32 12.50 4.67 -0.39
N LYS A 33 13.04 4.57 -1.61
CA LYS A 33 13.45 5.75 -2.40
C LYS A 33 12.23 6.59 -2.78
N ALA A 34 12.42 7.88 -3.02
CA ALA A 34 11.32 8.78 -3.38
C ALA A 34 10.52 8.32 -4.62
N LYS A 35 11.20 7.78 -5.64
CA LYS A 35 10.55 7.23 -6.84
C LYS A 35 9.65 6.03 -6.50
N GLN A 36 10.18 5.08 -5.72
CA GLN A 36 9.45 3.89 -5.30
C GLN A 36 8.26 4.23 -4.40
N GLN A 37 8.39 5.20 -3.49
CA GLN A 37 7.27 5.65 -2.65
C GLN A 37 6.12 6.22 -3.49
N ARG A 38 6.44 6.98 -4.55
CA ARG A 38 5.43 7.53 -5.47
C ARG A 38 4.71 6.43 -6.25
N GLU A 39 5.47 5.46 -6.78
CA GLU A 39 4.93 4.28 -7.46
C GLU A 39 4.03 3.46 -6.52
N LEU A 40 4.50 3.19 -5.30
CA LEU A 40 3.74 2.50 -4.27
C LEU A 40 2.43 3.22 -3.92
N THR A 41 2.49 4.53 -3.73
CA THR A 41 1.29 5.33 -3.41
C THR A 41 0.27 5.25 -4.54
N LYS A 42 0.72 5.26 -5.80
CA LYS A 42 -0.16 5.11 -6.98
C LYS A 42 -0.79 3.71 -7.02
N ALA A 43 0.02 2.66 -6.82
CA ALA A 43 -0.44 1.27 -6.79
C ALA A 43 -1.46 1.03 -5.67
N VAL A 44 -1.20 1.51 -4.44
CA VAL A 44 -2.14 1.40 -3.31
C VAL A 44 -3.45 2.11 -3.61
N LYS A 45 -3.41 3.32 -4.19
CA LYS A 45 -4.64 4.05 -4.57
C LYS A 45 -5.45 3.30 -5.63
N GLN A 46 -4.80 2.74 -6.65
CA GLN A 46 -5.46 1.90 -7.65
C GLN A 46 -6.10 0.65 -7.03
N ALA A 47 -5.35 -0.07 -6.18
CA ALA A 47 -5.84 -1.25 -5.49
C ALA A 47 -7.07 -0.94 -4.61
N ARG A 48 -7.12 0.25 -3.99
CA ARG A 48 -8.30 0.70 -3.22
C ARG A 48 -9.53 0.97 -4.08
N ILE A 49 -9.35 1.65 -5.22
CA ILE A 49 -10.45 1.93 -6.16
C ILE A 49 -11.04 0.62 -6.69
N LEU A 50 -10.19 -0.38 -6.94
CA LEU A 50 -10.59 -1.71 -7.39
C LEU A 50 -11.16 -2.61 -6.28
N GLY A 51 -11.20 -2.15 -5.02
CA GLY A 51 -11.70 -2.94 -3.89
C GLY A 51 -10.74 -4.04 -3.39
N LEU A 52 -9.50 -4.07 -3.86
CA LEU A 52 -8.47 -5.03 -3.42
C LEU A 52 -7.90 -4.68 -2.04
N LEU A 53 -7.92 -3.39 -1.67
CA LEU A 53 -7.49 -2.89 -0.36
C LEU A 53 -8.57 -1.98 0.25
N GLY A 54 -8.82 -2.13 1.55
CA GLY A 54 -9.75 -1.27 2.28
C GLY A 54 -9.20 0.14 2.51
N PHE A 55 -10.12 1.12 2.63
CA PHE A 55 -9.79 2.49 3.01
C PHE A 55 -9.63 2.70 4.52
N GLY A 56 -10.15 1.79 5.34
CA GLY A 56 -10.27 1.96 6.78
C GLY A 56 -10.38 0.62 7.51
N PRO A 57 -10.30 0.63 8.85
CA PRO A 57 -10.54 -0.56 9.64
C PRO A 57 -11.97 -1.03 9.40
N SER A 58 -12.13 -2.28 8.95
CA SER A 58 -13.38 -3.01 9.13
C SER A 58 -13.46 -3.30 10.62
N THR A 59 -13.97 -2.35 11.40
CA THR A 59 -14.33 -2.62 12.78
C THR A 59 -15.41 -3.70 12.71
N LYS A 60 -15.01 -4.97 12.89
CA LYS A 60 -15.94 -5.97 13.37
C LYS A 60 -16.28 -5.54 14.78
N THR A 61 -17.28 -4.68 14.90
CA THR A 61 -18.01 -4.45 16.13
C THR A 61 -18.36 -5.83 16.66
N ARG A 62 -17.87 -6.14 17.86
CA ARG A 62 -18.26 -7.35 18.58
C ARG A 62 -19.78 -7.43 18.70
#